data_AF-A0A239I3H8-F1
#
_entry.id   AF-A0A239I3H8-F1
#
_cell.length_a   1.000
_cell.length_b   1.000
_cell.length_c   1.000
_cell.angle_alpha   90.00
_cell.angle_beta   90.00
_cell.angle_gamma   90.00
#
_symmetry.space_group_name_H-M   'P 1'
#
loop_
_entity.id
_entity.type
_entity.pdbx_description
1 polymer ?
#
loop_
_entity_poly.entity_id
_entity_poly.type
_entity_poly.pdbx_seq_one_letter_code
_entity_poly.pdbx_strand_id
1 'polypeptide(L)'
;MRHLILLLALPALVACAPTRQTCLKAATQDVAVVDRLILETQENLSRGYALDREAYVTSTVDLCVGSGRVGYGRGMGVGWSYCNTPTTRYRDRPVAIDRAAEQRKLKELQQTRARLVKESEAALQQCNLRYPAG
;
A
#
# COMPACT_ATOMS: atom_id res chain seq x y z
N MET A 1 -1.47 -58.34 -10.04
CA MET A 1 -2.37 -57.24 -9.61
C MET A 1 -1.60 -56.18 -8.83
N ARG A 2 -0.71 -55.38 -9.46
CA ARG A 2 -0.17 -54.15 -8.83
C ARG A 2 0.56 -53.23 -9.83
N HIS A 3 0.09 -53.17 -11.07
CA HIS A 3 0.67 -52.33 -12.13
C HIS A 3 -0.09 -51.01 -12.33
N LEU A 4 -0.79 -50.50 -11.33
CA LEU A 4 -1.72 -49.37 -11.52
C LEU A 4 -1.63 -48.30 -10.42
N ILE A 5 -0.43 -48.02 -9.91
CA ILE A 5 -0.20 -46.89 -8.99
C ILE A 5 1.14 -46.20 -9.31
N LEU A 6 1.41 -45.91 -10.59
CA LEU A 6 2.61 -45.17 -10.97
C LEU A 6 2.36 -43.99 -11.93
N LEU A 7 1.13 -43.47 -11.99
CA LEU A 7 0.74 -42.48 -13.00
C LEU A 7 0.00 -41.25 -12.48
N LEU A 8 0.00 -40.97 -11.17
CA LEU A 8 -0.77 -39.84 -10.63
C LEU A 8 0.00 -38.93 -9.66
N ALA A 9 1.27 -38.68 -9.95
CA ALA A 9 2.06 -37.70 -9.19
C ALA A 9 3.09 -36.99 -10.09
N LEU A 10 2.62 -36.34 -11.15
CA LEU A 10 3.37 -35.28 -11.83
C LEU A 10 2.69 -33.91 -11.56
N PRO A 11 3.45 -32.83 -11.43
CA PRO A 11 3.38 -31.99 -10.24
C PRO A 11 2.60 -30.68 -10.44
N ALA A 12 1.88 -30.27 -9.39
CA ALA A 12 1.24 -28.96 -9.28
C ALA A 12 2.26 -27.86 -8.92
N LEU A 13 3.20 -27.55 -9.82
CA LEU A 13 4.26 -26.55 -9.61
C LEU A 13 4.11 -25.30 -10.52
N VAL A 14 2.89 -24.86 -10.83
CA VAL A 14 2.66 -23.63 -11.63
C VAL A 14 2.80 -22.33 -10.80
N ALA A 15 3.05 -22.43 -9.49
CA ALA A 15 3.09 -21.27 -8.59
C ALA A 15 4.46 -20.55 -8.56
N CYS A 16 4.97 -20.05 -9.70
CA CYS A 16 5.89 -18.88 -9.75
C CYS A 16 6.29 -18.41 -11.17
N ALA A 17 5.52 -18.70 -12.21
CA ALA A 17 5.83 -18.13 -13.53
C ALA A 17 5.47 -16.63 -13.54
N PRO A 18 6.42 -15.69 -13.74
CA PRO A 18 6.10 -14.28 -13.84
C PRO A 18 5.17 -14.04 -15.03
N THR A 19 4.03 -13.42 -14.80
CA THR A 19 3.12 -13.09 -15.90
C THR A 19 3.67 -11.92 -16.72
N ARG A 20 3.26 -11.82 -18.00
CA ARG A 20 3.53 -10.63 -18.84
C ARG A 20 3.14 -9.33 -18.12
N GLN A 21 1.98 -9.32 -17.48
CA GLN A 21 1.46 -8.14 -16.76
C GLN A 21 2.35 -7.76 -15.57
N THR A 22 2.88 -8.73 -14.83
CA THR A 22 3.81 -8.47 -13.71
C THR A 22 5.11 -7.85 -14.22
N CYS A 23 5.66 -8.34 -15.34
CA CYS A 23 6.88 -7.79 -15.94
C CYS A 23 6.67 -6.34 -16.39
N LEU A 24 5.58 -6.06 -17.11
CA LEU A 24 5.27 -4.70 -17.58
C LEU A 24 5.07 -3.73 -16.41
N LYS A 25 4.35 -4.15 -15.36
CA LYS A 25 4.17 -3.33 -14.15
C LYS A 25 5.49 -3.00 -13.47
N ALA A 26 6.38 -3.99 -13.33
CA ALA A 26 7.69 -3.79 -12.75
C ALA A 26 8.54 -2.81 -13.58
N ALA A 27 8.51 -2.94 -14.91
CA ALA A 27 9.26 -2.08 -15.83
C ALA A 27 8.84 -0.59 -15.75
N THR A 28 7.58 -0.30 -15.41
CA THR A 28 7.06 1.08 -15.32
C THR A 28 6.79 1.57 -13.90
N GLN A 29 7.17 0.79 -12.88
CA GLN A 29 6.83 1.08 -11.49
C GLN A 29 7.37 2.45 -11.05
N ASP A 30 8.63 2.73 -11.37
CA ASP A 30 9.29 3.97 -10.95
C ASP A 30 8.69 5.20 -11.66
N VAL A 31 8.32 5.06 -12.93
CA VAL A 31 7.58 6.10 -13.67
C VAL A 31 6.25 6.39 -12.98
N ALA A 32 5.50 5.37 -12.59
CA ALA A 32 4.22 5.54 -11.90
C ALA A 32 4.37 6.18 -10.51
N VAL A 33 5.47 5.90 -9.79
CA VAL A 33 5.78 6.56 -8.52
C VAL A 33 6.05 8.04 -8.73
N VAL A 34 6.92 8.39 -9.69
CA VAL A 34 7.25 9.79 -9.98
C VAL A 34 6.04 10.56 -10.50
N ASP A 35 5.19 9.94 -11.32
CA ASP A 35 3.95 10.56 -11.81
C ASP A 35 3.01 10.93 -10.66
N ARG A 36 2.89 10.06 -9.65
CA ARG A 36 2.11 10.36 -8.44
C ARG A 36 2.69 11.54 -7.67
N LEU A 37 4.02 11.58 -7.51
CA LEU A 37 4.71 12.68 -6.83
C LEU A 37 4.52 14.01 -7.58
N ILE A 38 4.60 13.99 -8.91
CA ILE A 38 4.34 15.16 -9.76
C ILE A 38 2.92 15.69 -9.52
N LEU A 39 1.92 14.82 -9.55
CA LEU A 39 0.53 15.20 -9.32
C LEU A 39 0.35 15.78 -7.92
N GLU A 40 0.89 15.13 -6.88
CA GLU A 40 0.83 15.61 -5.50
C GLU A 40 1.48 17.00 -5.35
N THR A 41 2.67 17.21 -5.92
CA THR A 41 3.33 18.52 -5.90
C THR A 41 2.52 19.58 -6.65
N GLN A 42 1.93 19.25 -7.81
CA GLN A 42 1.07 20.17 -8.56
C GLN A 42 -0.17 20.56 -7.76
N GLU A 43 -0.81 19.60 -7.08
CA GLU A 43 -1.94 19.86 -6.21
C GLU A 43 -1.57 20.71 -4.98
N ASN A 44 -0.42 20.46 -4.37
CA ASN A 44 0.07 21.28 -3.26
C ASN A 44 0.33 22.72 -3.71
N LEU A 45 0.90 22.91 -4.91
CA LEU A 45 1.10 24.23 -5.51
C LEU A 45 -0.21 24.95 -5.86
N SER A 46 -1.22 24.21 -6.32
CA SER A 46 -2.53 24.78 -6.68
C SER A 46 -3.32 25.21 -5.44
N ARG A 47 -3.30 24.40 -4.37
CA ARG A 47 -3.91 24.74 -3.07
C ARG A 47 -3.12 25.80 -2.30
N GLY A 48 -1.80 25.84 -2.48
CA GLY A 48 -0.89 26.74 -1.77
C GLY A 48 -0.43 26.24 -0.40
N TYR A 49 -0.74 24.99 -0.06
CA TYR A 49 -0.31 24.29 1.15
C TYR A 49 -0.23 22.78 0.86
N ALA A 50 0.58 22.06 1.65
CA ALA A 50 0.61 20.60 1.62
C ALA A 50 -0.27 20.03 2.73
N LEU A 51 -0.67 18.78 2.60
CA LEU A 51 -1.41 18.05 3.63
C LEU A 51 -0.44 17.14 4.37
N ASP A 52 -0.32 17.33 5.67
CA ASP A 52 0.44 16.44 6.56
C ASP A 52 -0.53 15.53 7.32
N ARG A 53 -0.14 14.27 7.49
CA ARG A 53 -0.97 13.28 8.19
C ARG A 53 -0.62 13.29 9.68
N GLU A 54 -1.42 13.99 10.45
CA GLU A 54 -1.24 14.13 11.89
C GLU A 54 -1.92 12.98 12.63
N ALA A 55 -1.16 12.25 13.45
CA ALA A 55 -1.69 11.27 14.38
C ALA A 55 -2.31 11.98 15.59
N TYR A 56 -3.51 11.56 16.00
CA TYR A 56 -4.14 12.01 17.24
C TYR A 56 -4.73 10.82 18.00
N VAL A 57 -4.69 10.90 19.32
CA VAL A 57 -5.28 9.89 20.19
C VAL A 57 -6.72 10.27 20.48
N THR A 58 -7.64 9.34 20.21
CA THR A 58 -9.04 9.44 20.60
C THR A 58 -9.42 8.22 21.43
N SER A 59 -10.63 8.20 21.99
CA SER A 59 -11.15 7.04 22.69
C SER A 59 -12.31 6.44 21.91
N THR A 60 -12.22 5.14 21.63
CA THR A 60 -13.33 4.38 21.08
C THR A 60 -13.95 3.54 22.20
N VAL A 61 -15.27 3.42 22.20
CA VAL A 61 -15.98 2.52 23.10
C VAL A 61 -15.96 1.13 22.49
N ASP A 62 -15.30 0.20 23.18
CA ASP A 62 -15.22 -1.21 22.80
C ASP A 62 -15.96 -2.09 23.80
N LEU A 63 -16.27 -3.32 23.38
CA LEU A 63 -16.81 -4.35 24.25
C LEU A 63 -15.65 -5.14 24.86
N CYS A 64 -15.47 -5.02 26.18
CA CYS A 64 -14.47 -5.75 26.93
C CYS A 64 -15.07 -6.96 27.65
N VAL A 65 -14.26 -8.01 27.76
CA VAL A 65 -14.54 -9.18 28.58
C VAL A 65 -13.63 -9.13 29.80
N GLY A 66 -14.21 -9.18 30.99
CA GLY A 66 -13.48 -9.18 32.25
C GLY A 66 -13.91 -10.32 33.15
N SER A 67 -12.99 -10.77 34.01
CA SER A 67 -13.34 -11.63 35.15
C SER A 67 -13.61 -10.76 36.37
N GLY A 68 -14.71 -11.02 37.06
CA GLY A 68 -15.13 -10.22 38.21
C GLY A 68 -16.29 -10.86 38.96
N ARG A 69 -16.78 -10.17 39.98
CA ARG A 69 -17.95 -10.64 40.71
C ARG A 69 -19.21 -10.45 39.87
N VAL A 70 -19.85 -11.55 39.47
CA VAL A 70 -21.11 -11.54 38.74
C VAL A 70 -22.28 -11.75 39.70
N GLY A 71 -23.42 -11.11 39.43
CA GLY A 71 -24.65 -11.20 40.23
C GLY A 71 -24.51 -10.72 41.68
N TYR A 72 -24.78 -9.43 41.97
CA TYR A 72 -24.76 -8.83 43.33
C TYR A 72 -23.61 -9.32 44.24
N GLY A 73 -22.42 -9.55 43.69
CA GLY A 73 -21.26 -9.98 44.48
C GLY A 73 -21.16 -11.48 44.82
N ARG A 74 -22.06 -12.35 44.34
CA ARG A 74 -22.20 -13.74 44.82
C ARG A 74 -21.28 -14.79 44.17
N GLY A 75 -20.48 -14.46 43.16
CA GLY A 75 -19.52 -15.41 42.60
C GLY A 75 -18.53 -14.80 41.61
N MET A 76 -17.38 -15.42 41.39
CA MET A 76 -16.46 -15.04 40.32
C MET A 76 -16.96 -15.61 38.99
N GLY A 77 -17.04 -14.76 37.96
CA GLY A 77 -17.47 -15.14 36.62
C GLY A 77 -16.92 -14.22 35.55
N VAL A 78 -17.25 -14.52 34.29
CA VAL A 78 -16.90 -13.72 33.11
C VAL A 78 -18.08 -12.82 32.77
N GLY A 79 -17.82 -11.51 32.63
CA GLY A 79 -18.82 -10.51 32.28
C GLY A 79 -18.39 -9.67 31.09
N TRP A 80 -19.38 -9.12 30.39
CA TRP A 80 -19.19 -8.16 29.31
C TRP A 80 -19.39 -6.74 29.88
N SER A 81 -18.49 -5.82 29.53
CA SER A 81 -18.61 -4.40 29.88
C SER A 81 -18.17 -3.52 28.73
N TYR A 82 -18.56 -2.25 28.75
CA TYR A 82 -18.01 -1.25 27.84
C TYR A 82 -16.74 -0.66 28.42
N CYS A 83 -15.71 -0.55 27.58
CA CYS A 83 -14.42 0.01 27.94
C CYS A 83 -14.00 1.07 26.93
N ASN A 84 -13.31 2.08 27.43
CA ASN A 84 -12.73 3.13 26.60
C ASN A 84 -11.31 2.72 26.22
N THR A 85 -11.08 2.43 24.95
CA THR A 85 -9.76 2.07 24.43
C THR A 85 -9.14 3.29 23.75
N PRO A 86 -7.91 3.71 24.11
CA PRO A 86 -7.21 4.73 23.36
C PRO A 86 -6.90 4.20 21.95
N THR A 87 -7.33 4.92 20.93
CA THR A 87 -7.12 4.59 19.52
C THR A 87 -6.39 5.73 18.83
N THR A 88 -5.30 5.42 18.14
CA THR A 88 -4.62 6.38 17.25
C THR A 88 -5.42 6.49 15.96
N ARG A 89 -5.85 7.70 15.63
CA ARG A 89 -6.46 8.04 14.34
C ARG A 89 -5.60 9.10 13.64
N TYR A 90 -5.86 9.28 12.36
CA TYR A 90 -5.11 10.22 11.53
C TYR A 90 -6.07 11.24 10.93
N ARG A 91 -5.63 12.51 10.89
CA ARG A 91 -6.33 13.60 10.21
C ARG A 91 -5.37 14.36 9.32
N ASP A 92 -5.89 14.92 8.23
CA ASP A 92 -5.10 15.76 7.34
C ASP A 92 -5.03 17.17 7.91
N ARG A 93 -3.82 17.69 8.07
CA ARG A 93 -3.53 19.03 8.60
C ARG A 93 -2.82 19.85 7.52
N PRO A 94 -3.30 21.05 7.18
CA PRO A 94 -2.62 21.91 6.22
C PRO A 94 -1.28 22.39 6.81
N VAL A 95 -0.22 22.28 6.02
CA VAL A 95 1.12 22.78 6.35
C VAL A 95 1.60 23.75 5.29
N ALA A 96 2.24 24.82 5.72
CA ALA A 96 2.79 25.83 4.83
C ALA A 96 3.89 25.22 3.94
N ILE A 97 3.93 25.66 2.68
CA ILE A 97 4.96 25.27 1.71
C ILE A 97 5.76 26.49 1.26
N ASP A 98 7.04 26.28 0.96
CA ASP A 98 7.79 27.22 0.14
C ASP A 98 7.44 26.95 -1.33
N ARG A 99 6.65 27.84 -1.93
CA ARG A 99 6.21 27.72 -3.33
C ARG A 99 7.38 27.67 -4.31
N ALA A 100 8.46 28.41 -4.05
CA ALA A 100 9.63 28.41 -4.93
C ALA A 100 10.39 27.08 -4.83
N ALA A 101 10.51 26.52 -3.62
CA ALA A 101 11.08 25.19 -3.44
C ALA A 101 10.24 24.09 -4.09
N GLU A 102 8.92 24.13 -3.94
CA GLU A 102 8.01 23.14 -4.57
C GLU A 102 8.03 23.23 -6.10
N GLN A 103 8.17 24.43 -6.68
CA GLN A 103 8.34 24.57 -8.14
C GLN A 103 9.67 23.98 -8.63
N ARG A 104 10.77 24.18 -7.89
CA ARG A 104 12.05 23.54 -8.21
C ARG A 104 11.94 22.02 -8.14
N LYS A 105 11.33 21.50 -7.07
CA LYS A 105 11.05 20.06 -6.90
C LYS A 105 10.22 19.51 -8.06
N LEU A 106 9.16 20.20 -8.47
CA LEU A 106 8.34 19.78 -9.61
C LEU A 106 9.16 19.66 -10.89
N LYS A 107 10.03 20.64 -11.17
CA LYS A 107 10.91 20.61 -12.34
C LYS A 107 11.88 19.43 -12.30
N GLU A 108 12.48 19.17 -11.14
CA GLU A 108 13.38 18.02 -10.94
C GLU A 108 12.65 16.69 -11.12
N LEU A 109 11.42 16.57 -10.60
CA LEU A 109 10.58 15.39 -10.78
C LEU A 109 10.23 15.17 -12.26
N GLN A 110 9.90 16.23 -13.00
CA GLN A 110 9.62 16.15 -14.44
C GLN A 110 10.85 15.70 -15.25
N GLN A 111 12.04 16.20 -14.91
CA GLN A 111 13.29 15.76 -15.52
C GLN A 111 13.58 14.29 -15.20
N THR A 112 13.38 13.90 -13.94
CA THR A 112 13.53 12.51 -13.48
C THR A 112 12.58 11.58 -14.21
N ARG A 113 11.31 11.97 -14.36
CA ARG A 113 10.31 11.23 -15.14
C ARG A 113 10.78 11.01 -16.58
N ALA A 114 11.25 12.07 -17.25
CA ALA A 114 11.70 11.98 -18.63
C ALA A 114 12.88 11.01 -18.80
N ARG A 115 13.79 10.96 -17.81
CA ARG A 115 14.87 9.97 -17.78
C ARG A 115 14.34 8.54 -17.55
N LEU A 116 13.50 8.34 -16.55
CA LEU A 116 12.94 7.02 -16.20
C LEU A 116 12.10 6.42 -17.34
N VAL A 117 11.35 7.25 -18.07
CA VAL A 117 10.59 6.78 -19.25
C VAL A 117 11.54 6.17 -20.27
N LYS A 118 12.64 6.84 -20.62
CA LYS A 118 13.64 6.32 -21.55
C LYS A 118 14.29 5.04 -21.05
N GLU A 119 14.61 4.96 -19.76
CA GLU A 119 15.18 3.75 -19.15
C GLU A 119 14.18 2.58 -19.17
N SER A 120 12.88 2.86 -18.98
CA SER A 120 11.83 1.85 -18.98
C SER A 120 11.54 1.24 -20.35
N GLU A 121 11.83 1.95 -21.45
CA GLU A 121 11.60 1.45 -22.82
C GLU A 121 12.36 0.15 -23.08
N ALA A 122 13.63 0.07 -22.65
CA ALA A 122 14.44 -1.13 -22.80
C ALA A 122 13.88 -2.31 -21.99
N ALA A 123 13.43 -2.06 -20.75
CA ALA A 123 12.83 -3.08 -19.90
C ALA A 123 11.49 -3.58 -20.46
N LEU A 124 10.66 -2.68 -21.02
CA LEU A 124 9.40 -3.03 -21.68
C LEU A 124 9.64 -3.91 -22.91
N GLN A 125 10.65 -3.60 -23.73
CA GLN A 125 11.03 -4.45 -24.86
C GLN A 125 11.46 -5.85 -24.41
N GLN A 126 12.29 -5.95 -23.37
CA GLN A 126 12.70 -7.24 -22.82
C GLN A 126 11.50 -8.06 -22.31
N CYS A 127 10.54 -7.42 -21.64
CA CYS A 127 9.30 -8.07 -21.21
C CYS A 127 8.50 -8.61 -22.40
N ASN A 128 8.40 -7.84 -23.49
CA ASN A 128 7.68 -8.25 -24.70
C ASN A 128 8.34 -9.44 -25.42
N LEU A 129 9.67 -9.50 -25.43
CA LEU A 129 10.43 -10.61 -26.01
C LEU A 129 10.30 -11.89 -25.16
N ARG A 130 10.32 -11.75 -23.83
CA ARG A 130 10.25 -12.89 -22.91
C ARG A 130 8.84 -13.47 -22.75
N TYR A 131 7.81 -12.62 -22.90
CA TYR A 131 6.41 -13.00 -22.79
C TYR A 131 5.59 -12.43 -23.96
N PRO A 132 5.66 -13.03 -25.15
CA PRO A 132 4.86 -12.58 -26.29
C PRO A 132 3.36 -12.70 -25.99
N ALA A 133 2.54 -11.86 -26.64
CA ALA A 133 1.09 -11.98 -26.57
C ALA A 133 0.72 -13.20 -27.43
N GLY A 134 0.58 -14.35 -26.78
CA GLY A 134 0.00 -15.55 -27.39
C GLY A 134 -1.48 -15.34 -27.67
#